data_AF-X0WT47-F1
#
_entry.id   AF-X0WT47-F1
#
_cell.length_a   1.000
_cell.length_b   1.000
_cell.length_c   1.000
_cell.angle_alpha   90.00
_cell.angle_beta   90.00
_cell.angle_gamma   90.00
#
_symmetry.space_group_name_H-M   'P 1'
#
loop_
_entity.id
_entity.type
_entity.pdbx_description
1 polymer ?
#
loop_
_entity_poly.entity_id
_entity_poly.type
_entity_poly.pdbx_seq_one_letter_code
_entity_poly.pdbx_strand_id
1 'polypeptide(L)'
;MEVSQIARTISRALRLNEDLTEAIALSHDLGHTPFGHTGEDALNDVHPGGFQHAQQSLRVVEKLEGKGGLNLTWEVRDGILNHSQEKEKILSPKSRTHPHTLEAEVVKIADPLAYVNHDIDDALRAGII
;
A
#
# COMPACT_ATOMS: atom_id res chain seq x y z
N MET A 1 4.76 9.53 -2.27
CA MET A 1 5.21 9.81 -3.65
C MET A 1 6.34 8.89 -4.10
N GLU A 2 7.26 8.50 -3.22
CA GLU A 2 8.40 7.64 -3.57
C GLU A 2 8.00 6.24 -4.06
N VAL A 3 6.99 5.61 -3.44
CA VAL A 3 6.45 4.31 -3.88
C VAL A 3 6.07 4.34 -5.37
N SER A 4 5.35 5.38 -5.83
CA SER A 4 4.96 5.51 -7.24
C SER A 4 6.18 5.62 -8.16
N GLN A 5 7.20 6.39 -7.78
CA GLN A 5 8.40 6.54 -8.59
C GLN A 5 9.17 5.23 -8.75
N ILE A 6 9.36 4.50 -7.65
CA ILE A 6 10.00 3.19 -7.65
C ILE A 6 9.18 2.19 -8.47
N ALA A 7 7.88 2.09 -8.19
CA ALA A 7 6.97 1.15 -8.85
C ALA A 7 6.92 1.38 -10.37
N ARG A 8 6.76 2.63 -10.82
CA ARG A 8 6.77 2.96 -12.25
C ARG A 8 8.10 2.67 -12.93
N THR A 9 9.21 2.82 -12.23
CA THR A 9 10.54 2.48 -12.75
C THR A 9 10.66 0.98 -13.01
N ILE A 10 10.19 0.16 -12.06
CA ILE A 10 10.14 -1.29 -12.19
C ILE A 10 9.17 -1.69 -13.32
N SER A 11 7.95 -1.16 -13.33
CA SER A 11 6.96 -1.45 -14.38
C SER A 11 7.44 -1.07 -15.77
N ARG A 12 8.11 0.08 -15.94
CA ARG A 12 8.70 0.49 -17.21
C ARG A 12 9.77 -0.51 -17.68
N ALA A 13 10.64 -0.96 -16.78
CA ALA A 13 11.68 -1.94 -17.10
C ALA A 13 11.10 -3.31 -17.50
N LEU A 14 9.99 -3.70 -16.87
CA LEU A 14 9.27 -4.95 -17.14
C LEU A 14 8.22 -4.85 -18.27
N ARG A 15 8.02 -3.66 -18.86
CA ARG A 15 6.99 -3.36 -19.87
C ARG A 15 5.56 -3.64 -19.38
N LEU A 16 5.30 -3.37 -18.11
CA LEU A 16 3.97 -3.43 -17.50
C LEU A 16 3.22 -2.11 -17.69
N ASN A 17 1.94 -2.07 -17.31
CA ASN A 17 1.12 -0.86 -17.39
C ASN A 17 1.51 0.14 -16.28
N GLU A 18 2.19 1.22 -16.67
CA GLU A 18 2.62 2.26 -15.73
C GLU A 18 1.46 3.04 -15.11
N ASP A 19 0.37 3.26 -15.85
CA ASP A 19 -0.78 4.04 -15.36
C ASP A 19 -1.52 3.25 -14.27
N LEU A 20 -1.70 1.95 -14.47
CA LEU A 20 -2.27 1.05 -13.46
C LEU A 20 -1.36 1.00 -12.22
N THR A 21 -0.05 0.85 -12.44
CA THR A 21 0.95 0.83 -11.35
C THR A 21 0.88 2.12 -10.52
N GLU A 22 0.89 3.28 -11.19
CA GLU A 22 0.84 4.58 -10.54
C GLU A 22 -0.48 4.78 -9.79
N ALA A 23 -1.61 4.42 -10.41
CA ALA A 23 -2.92 4.52 -9.77
C ALA A 23 -2.99 3.70 -8.48
N ILE A 24 -2.49 2.46 -8.47
CA ILE A 24 -2.40 1.61 -7.27
C ILE A 24 -1.45 2.25 -6.25
N ALA A 25 -0.25 2.64 -6.66
CA ALA A 25 0.76 3.22 -5.76
C ALA A 25 0.29 4.52 -5.10
N LEU A 26 -0.52 5.34 -5.77
CA LEU A 26 -1.06 6.57 -5.20
C LEU A 26 -2.24 6.33 -4.23
N SER A 27 -2.92 5.19 -4.35
CA SER A 27 -4.16 4.92 -3.60
C SER A 27 -4.03 3.84 -2.54
N HIS A 28 -2.92 3.09 -2.50
CA HIS A 28 -2.74 1.93 -1.62
C HIS A 28 -2.89 2.29 -0.13
N ASP A 29 -2.43 3.48 0.27
CA ASP A 29 -2.28 3.86 1.67
C ASP A 29 -3.26 4.95 2.16
N LEU A 30 -4.36 5.16 1.42
CA LEU A 30 -5.35 6.20 1.76
C LEU A 30 -6.09 5.94 3.08
N GLY A 31 -6.13 4.69 3.53
CA GLY A 31 -6.77 4.25 4.76
C GLY A 31 -5.86 4.20 5.97
N HIS A 32 -4.59 4.59 5.84
CA HIS A 32 -3.64 4.49 6.93
C HIS A 32 -4.05 5.38 8.11
N THR A 33 -3.82 4.88 9.31
CA THR A 33 -4.18 5.61 10.53
C THR A 33 -3.13 6.68 10.86
N PRO A 34 -3.51 7.72 11.62
CA PRO A 34 -2.52 8.55 12.30
C PRO A 34 -1.55 7.67 13.11
N PHE A 35 -0.27 8.01 13.10
CA PHE A 35 0.80 7.24 13.76
C PHE A 35 1.08 5.85 13.17
N GLY A 36 0.65 5.60 11.93
CA GLY A 36 1.08 4.42 11.20
C GLY A 36 0.54 3.11 11.77
N HIS A 37 1.34 2.04 11.72
CA HIS A 37 0.95 0.74 12.30
C HIS A 37 0.63 0.82 13.80
N THR A 38 1.20 1.78 14.54
CA THR A 38 0.86 1.95 15.96
C THR A 38 -0.59 2.41 16.15
N GLY A 39 -1.10 3.25 15.25
CA GLY A 39 -2.51 3.65 15.27
C GLY A 39 -3.44 2.51 14.89
N GLU A 40 -3.01 1.65 13.97
CA GLU A 40 -3.72 0.44 13.59
C GLU A 40 -3.77 -0.60 14.71
N ASP A 41 -2.66 -0.85 15.41
CA ASP A 41 -2.63 -1.69 16.61
C ASP A 41 -3.58 -1.14 17.70
N ALA A 42 -3.54 0.18 17.95
CA ALA A 42 -4.44 0.82 18.90
C ALA A 42 -5.92 0.71 18.50
N LEU A 43 -6.25 0.78 17.21
CA LEU A 43 -7.61 0.56 16.73
C LEU A 43 -8.03 -0.90 16.84
N ASN A 44 -7.13 -1.85 16.58
CA ASN A 44 -7.36 -3.27 16.76
C ASN A 44 -7.72 -3.63 18.22
N ASP A 45 -7.13 -2.93 19.19
CA ASP A 45 -7.43 -3.14 20.62
C ASP A 45 -8.84 -2.69 21.03
N VAL A 46 -9.40 -1.68 20.36
CA VAL A 46 -10.68 -1.05 20.77
C VAL A 46 -11.84 -1.35 19.82
N HIS A 47 -11.55 -1.81 18.59
CA HIS A 47 -12.57 -2.16 17.60
C HIS A 47 -12.73 -3.68 17.50
N PRO A 48 -13.87 -4.26 17.93
CA PRO A 48 -14.08 -5.72 17.92
C PRO A 48 -13.97 -6.40 16.55
N GLY A 49 -14.13 -5.62 15.46
CA GLY A 49 -14.00 -6.13 14.09
C GLY A 49 -12.55 -6.18 13.58
N GLY A 50 -11.60 -5.66 14.36
CA GLY A 50 -10.24 -5.38 13.90
C GLY A 50 -10.17 -4.23 12.90
N PHE A 51 -8.98 -3.73 12.66
CA PHE A 51 -8.68 -2.69 11.69
C PHE A 51 -7.55 -3.16 10.79
N GLN A 52 -7.73 -2.97 9.48
CA GLN A 52 -6.71 -3.20 8.46
C GLN A 52 -6.67 -2.01 7.52
N HIS A 53 -5.53 -1.33 7.44
CA HIS A 53 -5.39 -0.12 6.61
C HIS A 53 -5.75 -0.37 5.15
N ALA A 54 -5.36 -1.50 4.56
CA ALA A 54 -5.68 -1.85 3.17
C ALA A 54 -7.20 -1.96 2.92
N GLN A 55 -7.95 -2.53 3.88
CA GLN A 55 -9.41 -2.60 3.81
C GLN A 55 -10.03 -1.20 3.97
N GLN A 56 -9.44 -0.37 4.83
CA GLN A 56 -9.87 1.01 4.98
C GLN A 56 -9.56 1.84 3.73
N SER A 57 -8.41 1.65 3.08
CA SER A 57 -8.06 2.29 1.80
C SER A 57 -9.10 1.94 0.72
N LEU A 58 -9.49 0.66 0.64
CA LEU A 58 -10.56 0.24 -0.26
C LEU A 58 -11.89 0.92 0.09
N ARG A 59 -12.27 0.98 1.38
CA ARG A 59 -13.48 1.68 1.83
C ARG A 59 -13.44 3.18 1.49
N VAL A 60 -12.28 3.83 1.60
CA VAL A 60 -12.11 5.25 1.25
C VAL A 60 -12.48 5.47 -0.22
N VAL A 61 -11.87 4.71 -1.13
CA VAL A 61 -12.10 4.88 -2.57
C VAL A 61 -13.45 4.36 -3.05
N GLU A 62 -14.07 3.41 -2.35
CA GLU A 62 -15.38 2.86 -2.72
C GLU A 62 -16.56 3.63 -2.15
N LYS A 63 -16.41 4.33 -1.02
CA LYS A 63 -17.56 4.86 -0.26
C LYS A 63 -17.38 6.26 0.30
N LEU A 64 -16.19 6.60 0.81
CA LEU A 64 -16.01 7.81 1.60
C LEU A 64 -15.69 9.03 0.74
N GLU A 65 -14.86 8.86 -0.27
CA GLU A 65 -14.46 9.96 -1.15
C GLU A 65 -15.52 10.27 -2.21
N GLY A 66 -15.50 11.52 -2.69
CA GLY A 66 -16.40 11.99 -3.72
C GLY A 66 -17.88 11.99 -3.29
N LYS A 67 -18.77 11.48 -4.15
CA LYS A 67 -20.21 11.37 -3.92
C LYS A 67 -20.63 9.91 -3.74
N GLY A 68 -19.91 9.18 -2.88
CA GLY A 68 -20.14 7.75 -2.61
C GLY A 68 -19.16 6.82 -3.32
N GLY A 69 -17.90 7.24 -3.46
CA GLY A 69 -16.82 6.49 -4.11
C GLY A 69 -16.25 7.20 -5.34
N LEU A 70 -15.05 6.78 -5.73
CA LEU A 70 -14.30 7.27 -6.88
C LEU A 70 -14.54 6.46 -8.17
N ASN A 71 -15.27 5.34 -8.07
CA ASN A 71 -15.56 4.44 -9.20
C ASN A 71 -14.28 3.98 -9.95
N LEU A 72 -13.24 3.63 -9.19
CA LEU A 72 -11.98 3.13 -9.74
C LEU A 72 -12.18 1.75 -10.39
N THR A 73 -11.31 1.41 -11.34
CA THR A 73 -11.34 0.09 -11.98
C THR A 73 -11.14 -1.02 -10.95
N TRP A 74 -11.56 -2.23 -11.31
CA TRP A 74 -11.41 -3.38 -10.42
C TRP A 74 -9.94 -3.68 -10.10
N GLU A 75 -9.05 -3.54 -11.09
CA GLU A 75 -7.61 -3.81 -10.95
C GLU A 75 -6.95 -2.86 -9.94
N VAL A 76 -7.35 -1.58 -9.95
CA VAL A 76 -6.85 -0.61 -8.96
C VAL A 76 -7.31 -1.00 -7.56
N ARG A 77 -8.60 -1.35 -7.40
CA ARG A 77 -9.17 -1.77 -6.11
C ARG A 77 -8.55 -3.05 -5.57
N ASP A 78 -8.31 -4.03 -6.45
CA ASP A 78 -7.62 -5.27 -6.11
C ASP A 78 -6.17 -5.00 -5.65
N GLY A 79 -5.47 -4.13 -6.38
CA GLY A 79 -4.13 -3.68 -6.00
C GLY A 79 -4.10 -2.99 -4.63
N ILE A 80 -5.04 -2.08 -4.36
CA ILE A 80 -5.17 -1.42 -3.05
C ILE A 80 -5.39 -2.46 -1.94
N LEU A 81 -6.28 -3.43 -2.13
CA LEU A 81 -6.61 -4.39 -1.08
C LEU A 81 -5.44 -5.34 -0.77
N ASN A 82 -4.67 -5.70 -1.79
CA ASN A 82 -3.69 -6.79 -1.71
C ASN A 82 -2.22 -6.33 -1.73
N HIS A 83 -1.95 -5.03 -1.71
CA HIS A 83 -0.57 -4.52 -1.71
C HIS A 83 0.18 -4.83 -0.41
N SER A 84 -0.53 -4.90 0.72
CA SER A 84 0.12 -5.00 2.04
C SER A 84 0.50 -6.43 2.39
N GLN A 85 1.60 -6.55 3.14
CA GLN A 85 2.22 -7.79 3.58
C GLN A 85 2.36 -7.76 5.10
N GLU A 86 1.24 -7.72 5.83
CA GLU A 86 1.32 -7.77 7.28
C GLU A 86 2.09 -9.02 7.74
N LYS A 87 3.28 -8.79 8.31
CA LYS A 87 4.05 -9.75 9.11
C LYS A 87 4.61 -10.97 8.33
N GLU A 88 4.57 -10.96 7.00
CA GLU A 88 5.12 -12.03 6.14
C GLU A 88 6.27 -11.53 5.26
N LYS A 89 7.19 -12.44 4.88
CA LYS A 89 8.36 -12.06 4.06
C LYS A 89 7.88 -11.68 2.66
N ILE A 90 8.46 -10.59 2.11
CA ILE A 90 8.12 -9.92 0.83
C ILE A 90 7.90 -10.88 -0.35
N LEU A 91 8.65 -11.98 -0.39
CA LEU A 91 8.64 -12.97 -1.48
C LEU A 91 8.24 -14.36 -0.99
N SER A 92 7.63 -14.46 0.20
CA SER A 92 7.20 -15.76 0.67
C SER A 92 6.02 -16.24 -0.17
N PRO A 93 6.01 -17.51 -0.61
CA PRO A 93 4.83 -18.13 -1.22
C PRO A 93 3.64 -18.23 -0.24
N LYS A 94 3.86 -17.86 1.03
CA LYS A 94 2.84 -17.83 2.09
C LYS A 94 2.21 -16.46 2.28
N SER A 95 2.73 -15.44 1.59
CA SER A 95 2.14 -14.09 1.52
C SER A 95 0.63 -14.19 1.36
N ARG A 96 -0.12 -13.82 2.40
CA ARG A 96 -1.57 -14.00 2.50
C ARG A 96 -2.37 -13.31 1.40
N THR A 97 -1.79 -12.29 0.77
CA THR A 97 -2.41 -11.50 -0.30
C THR A 97 -1.67 -11.76 -1.60
N HIS A 98 -2.38 -12.01 -2.69
CA HIS A 98 -1.82 -12.11 -4.03
C HIS A 98 -2.69 -11.25 -4.93
N PRO A 99 -2.26 -10.02 -5.25
CA PRO A 99 -3.00 -9.25 -6.23
C PRO A 99 -3.00 -9.95 -7.59
N HIS A 100 -4.01 -9.68 -8.40
CA HIS A 100 -4.23 -10.38 -9.66
C HIS A 100 -3.40 -9.83 -10.81
N THR A 101 -2.77 -8.66 -10.63
CA THR A 101 -1.95 -8.00 -11.66
C THR A 101 -0.49 -7.93 -11.26
N LEU A 102 0.40 -7.98 -12.24
CA LEU A 102 1.83 -7.83 -12.00
C LEU A 102 2.16 -6.40 -11.57
N GLU A 103 1.40 -5.41 -12.02
CA GLU A 103 1.50 -4.03 -11.60
C GLU A 103 1.28 -3.87 -10.10
N ALA A 104 0.28 -4.56 -9.55
CA ALA A 104 0.03 -4.56 -8.11
C ALA A 104 1.10 -5.33 -7.34
N GLU A 105 1.62 -6.46 -7.85
CA GLU A 105 2.79 -7.14 -7.28
C GLU A 105 4.02 -6.21 -7.26
N VAL A 106 4.20 -5.37 -8.29
CA VAL A 106 5.27 -4.37 -8.32
C VAL A 106 5.07 -3.32 -7.22
N VAL A 107 3.86 -2.79 -7.03
CA VAL A 107 3.59 -1.83 -5.94
C VAL A 107 3.86 -2.45 -4.58
N LYS A 108 3.42 -3.69 -4.38
CA LYS A 108 3.65 -4.47 -3.17
C LYS A 108 5.12 -4.70 -2.82
N ILE A 109 6.01 -4.73 -3.83
CA ILE A 109 7.47 -4.80 -3.64
C ILE A 109 8.05 -3.39 -3.42
N ALA A 110 7.55 -2.40 -4.16
CA ALA A 110 8.05 -1.03 -4.10
C ALA A 110 7.75 -0.34 -2.76
N ASP A 111 6.63 -0.68 -2.12
CA ASP A 111 6.17 -0.07 -0.88
C ASP A 111 7.16 -0.29 0.30
N PRO A 112 7.53 -1.55 0.66
CA PRO A 112 8.57 -1.78 1.67
C PRO A 112 9.93 -1.16 1.33
N LEU A 113 10.29 -1.09 0.04
CA LEU A 113 11.55 -0.50 -0.39
C LEU A 113 11.58 1.02 -0.13
N ALA A 114 10.48 1.71 -0.41
CA ALA A 114 10.33 3.13 -0.08
C ALA A 114 10.34 3.34 1.43
N TYR A 115 9.63 2.48 2.18
CA TYR A 115 9.56 2.56 3.63
C TYR A 115 10.94 2.47 4.29
N VAL A 116 11.76 1.48 3.91
CA VAL A 116 13.11 1.30 4.47
C VAL A 116 14.02 2.50 4.17
N ASN A 117 13.96 3.06 2.95
CA ASN A 117 14.75 4.24 2.62
C ASN A 117 14.33 5.45 3.45
N HIS A 118 13.02 5.69 3.60
CA HIS A 118 12.51 6.77 4.42
C HIS A 118 12.92 6.64 5.89
N ASP A 119 12.80 5.46 6.48
CA ASP A 119 13.17 5.21 7.88
C ASP A 119 14.66 5.45 8.13
N ILE A 120 15.52 5.04 7.20
CA ILE A 120 16.97 5.28 7.28
C ILE A 120 17.27 6.78 7.20
N ASP A 121 16.66 7.48 6.23
CA ASP A 121 16.86 8.92 6.05
C ASP A 121 16.38 9.71 7.28
N ASP A 122 15.25 9.33 7.88
CA ASP A 122 14.72 9.97 9.07
C ASP A 122 15.55 9.65 10.32
N ALA A 123 16.06 8.42 10.46
CA ALA A 123 16.97 8.05 11.55
C ALA A 123 18.29 8.83 11.49
N LEU A 124 18.85 9.00 10.30
CA LEU A 124 20.05 9.84 10.07
C LEU A 124 19.77 11.30 10.41
N ARG A 125 18.63 11.86 9.97
CA ARG A 125 18.24 13.24 10.29
C ARG A 125 18.01 13.47 11.78
N ALA A 126 17.47 12.47 12.47
CA ALA A 126 17.27 12.49 13.92
C ALA A 126 18.56 12.24 14.72
N GLY A 127 19.66 11.82 14.06
CA GLY A 127 20.93 11.49 14.71
C GLY A 127 20.87 10.24 15.59
N ILE A 128 19.97 9.31 15.28
CA ILE A 128 19.82 8.04 15.99
C ILE A 128 20.89 7.03 15.52
N ILE A 129 21.25 7.12 14.23
CA ILE A 129 22.32 6.34 13.58
C ILE A 129 23.33 7.24 12.89
#